data_AF-A0A914DMQ1-F1
#
_entry.id   AF-A0A914DMQ1-F1
#
_cell.length_a   1.000
_cell.length_b   1.000
_cell.length_c   1.000
_cell.angle_alpha   90.00
_cell.angle_beta   90.00
_cell.angle_gamma   90.00
#
_symmetry.space_group_name_H-M   'P 1'
#
loop_
_entity.id
_entity.type
_entity.pdbx_description
1 polymer ?
#
loop_
_entity_poly.entity_id
_entity_poly.type
_entity_poly.pdbx_seq_one_letter_code
_entity_poly.pdbx_strand_id
1 'polypeptide(L)'
;MYTPNTPASARTFCYDYQTANSDTLSIITHDESVAFVNPTVTRLNGPNGQKALVVTYFLPGEGAALGEEGPLIFYKYINECQSGI
;
A
#
# COMPACT_ATOMS: atom_id res chain seq x y z
N MET A 1 -19.97 10.19 0.15
CA MET A 1 -20.01 11.31 -0.82
C MET A 1 -18.57 11.62 -1.20
N TYR A 2 -18.22 11.67 -2.49
CA TYR A 2 -16.87 12.06 -2.92
C TYR A 2 -16.73 13.58 -2.80
N THR A 3 -15.78 14.03 -1.99
CA THR A 3 -15.42 15.45 -1.88
C THR A 3 -14.03 15.63 -2.50
N PRO A 4 -13.93 16.21 -3.70
CA PRO A 4 -12.64 16.39 -4.36
C PRO A 4 -11.70 17.24 -3.50
N ASN A 5 -10.40 16.97 -3.62
CA ASN A 5 -9.31 17.69 -2.93
C ASN A 5 -9.28 17.51 -1.40
N THR A 6 -9.80 16.38 -0.89
CA THR A 6 -9.70 16.02 0.54
C THR A 6 -8.75 14.83 0.73
N PRO A 7 -8.06 14.70 1.88
CA PRO A 7 -7.25 13.51 2.18
C PRO A 7 -8.06 12.21 2.06
N ALA A 8 -9.35 12.23 2.45
CA ALA A 8 -10.29 11.11 2.31
C ALA A 8 -10.55 10.69 0.85
N SER A 9 -10.31 11.59 -0.12
CA SER A 9 -10.48 11.34 -1.56
C SER A 9 -9.23 10.76 -2.23
N ALA A 10 -8.12 10.62 -1.53
CA ALA A 10 -6.89 10.05 -2.08
C ALA A 10 -7.11 8.60 -2.55
N ARG A 11 -6.50 8.25 -3.69
CA ARG A 11 -6.54 6.90 -4.28
C ARG A 11 -5.11 6.47 -4.60
N THR A 12 -4.83 5.19 -4.36
CA THR A 12 -3.54 4.60 -4.74
C THR A 12 -3.66 3.94 -6.10
N PHE A 13 -2.64 4.10 -6.93
CA PHE A 13 -2.56 3.49 -8.26
C PHE A 13 -1.27 2.68 -8.35
N CYS A 14 -1.32 1.55 -9.06
CA CYS A 14 -0.15 0.79 -9.47
C CYS A 14 0.23 1.23 -10.88
N TYR A 15 1.45 1.77 -11.04
CA TYR A 15 1.96 2.15 -12.35
C TYR A 15 2.79 1.01 -12.95
N ASP A 16 2.39 0.52 -14.12
CA ASP A 16 3.15 -0.45 -14.89
C ASP A 16 3.99 0.26 -15.95
N TYR A 17 5.31 0.25 -15.75
CA TYR A 17 6.28 0.85 -16.68
C TYR A 17 6.36 0.12 -18.02
N GLN A 18 5.97 -1.16 -18.11
CA GLN A 18 6.06 -1.92 -19.36
C GLN A 18 4.96 -1.50 -20.35
N THR A 19 3.76 -1.27 -19.82
CA THR A 19 2.59 -0.89 -20.63
C THR A 19 2.26 0.61 -20.54
N ALA A 20 2.97 1.35 -19.69
CA ALA A 20 2.74 2.77 -19.36
C ALA A 20 1.32 3.05 -18.81
N ASN A 21 0.68 2.05 -18.20
CA ASN A 21 -0.66 2.14 -17.65
C ASN A 21 -0.67 2.35 -16.13
N SER A 22 -1.76 2.95 -15.64
CA SER A 22 -2.04 3.10 -14.20
C SER A 22 -3.35 2.40 -13.87
N ASP A 23 -3.29 1.38 -13.01
CA ASP A 23 -4.47 0.71 -12.50
C ASP A 23 -4.76 1.14 -11.07
N THR A 24 -6.04 1.28 -10.73
CA THR A 24 -6.42 1.58 -9.34
C THR A 24 -6.05 0.40 -8.45
N LEU A 25 -5.30 0.66 -7.39
CA LEU A 25 -4.94 -0.37 -6.43
C LEU A 25 -6.02 -0.42 -5.34
N SER A 26 -6.76 -1.53 -5.29
CA SER A 26 -7.70 -1.80 -4.21
C SER A 26 -6.92 -2.21 -2.96
N ILE A 27 -6.96 -1.36 -1.93
CA ILE A 27 -6.35 -1.62 -0.61
C ILE A 27 -7.48 -1.76 0.39
N ILE A 28 -7.46 -2.83 1.18
CA ILE A 28 -8.43 -3.12 2.23
C ILE A 28 -7.62 -3.34 3.50
N THR A 29 -7.77 -2.44 4.49
CA THR A 29 -7.20 -2.65 5.84
C THR A 29 -8.09 -3.60 6.64
N HIS A 30 -7.69 -3.91 7.87
CA HIS A 30 -8.46 -4.83 8.70
C HIS A 30 -9.86 -4.28 9.00
N ASP A 31 -9.95 -2.99 9.29
CA ASP A 31 -11.22 -2.31 9.60
C ASP A 31 -11.75 -1.48 8.41
N GLU A 32 -11.37 -1.82 7.18
CA GLU A 32 -11.93 -1.26 5.92
C GLU A 32 -11.72 0.26 5.72
N SER A 33 -10.62 0.83 6.22
CA SER A 33 -10.23 2.21 5.93
C SER A 33 -10.08 2.47 4.44
N VAL A 34 -10.40 3.70 4.03
CA VAL A 34 -10.61 4.06 2.61
C VAL A 34 -9.69 5.15 2.07
N ALA A 35 -8.84 5.74 2.92
CA ALA A 35 -7.96 6.85 2.54
C ALA A 35 -6.51 6.52 2.83
N PHE A 36 -5.68 6.53 1.79
CA PHE A 36 -4.26 6.20 1.88
C PHE A 36 -3.46 7.31 1.21
N VAL A 37 -2.51 7.88 1.93
CA VAL A 37 -1.59 8.86 1.38
C VAL A 37 -0.14 8.41 1.55
N ASN A 38 0.71 8.88 0.65
CA ASN A 38 2.16 8.64 0.65
C ASN A 38 2.56 7.15 0.69
N PRO A 39 2.07 6.32 -0.25
CA PRO A 39 2.48 4.93 -0.32
C PRO A 39 3.98 4.82 -0.60
N THR A 40 4.68 3.96 0.15
CA THR A 40 6.03 3.51 -0.23
C THR A 40 6.06 1.99 -0.32
N VAL A 41 6.83 1.47 -1.28
CA VAL A 41 7.03 0.03 -1.47
C VAL A 41 8.54 -0.21 -1.53
N THR A 42 9.05 -0.98 -0.57
CA THR A 42 10.49 -1.25 -0.43
C THR A 42 10.75 -2.74 -0.23
N ARG A 43 11.82 -3.25 -0.84
CA ARG A 43 12.31 -4.61 -0.58
C ARG A 43 13.37 -4.57 0.52
N LEU A 44 13.17 -5.32 1.59
CA LEU A 44 14.11 -5.43 2.72
C LEU A 44 14.52 -6.89 2.95
N ASN A 45 15.59 -7.10 3.71
CA ASN A 45 15.93 -8.41 4.27
C ASN A 45 15.23 -8.54 5.63
N GLY A 46 14.49 -9.63 5.84
CA GLY A 46 13.96 -9.98 7.15
C GLY A 46 15.04 -10.52 8.09
N PRO A 47 14.71 -10.71 9.38
CA PRO A 47 15.67 -11.16 10.39
C PRO A 47 16.31 -12.52 10.10
N ASN A 48 15.62 -13.39 9.34
CA ASN A 48 16.10 -14.70 8.90
C ASN A 48 16.86 -14.65 7.55
N GLY A 49 17.13 -13.46 7.01
CA GLY A 49 17.75 -13.25 5.70
C GLY A 49 16.81 -13.35 4.51
N GLN A 50 15.53 -13.72 4.71
CA GLN A 50 14.56 -13.82 3.63
C GLN A 50 14.11 -12.45 3.13
N LYS A 51 13.93 -12.29 1.81
CA LYS A 51 13.42 -11.05 1.24
C LYS A 51 11.97 -10.81 1.66
N ALA A 52 11.67 -9.57 2.04
CA ALA A 52 10.32 -9.12 2.32
C ALA A 52 9.99 -7.88 1.49
N LEU A 53 8.75 -7.81 1.00
CA LEU A 53 8.16 -6.59 0.51
C LEU A 53 7.54 -5.88 1.72
N VAL A 54 7.96 -4.64 1.95
CA VAL A 54 7.40 -3.75 2.98
C VAL A 54 6.68 -2.62 2.29
N VAL A 55 5.46 -2.34 2.75
CA VAL A 55 4.61 -1.30 2.21
C VAL A 55 4.16 -0.40 3.35
N THR A 56 4.28 0.91 3.17
CA THR A 56 3.84 1.89 4.16
C THR A 56 2.78 2.81 3.60
N TYR A 57 1.85 3.24 4.43
CA TYR A 57 0.88 4.28 4.12
C TYR A 57 0.66 5.17 5.35
N PHE A 58 0.14 6.36 5.13
CA PHE A 58 -0.48 7.14 6.20
C PHE A 58 -1.99 7.20 5.98
N LEU A 59 -2.76 6.90 7.02
CA LEU A 59 -4.21 7.03 7.04
C LEU A 59 -4.59 8.37 7.70
N PRO A 60 -5.12 9.33 6.93
CA PRO A 60 -5.72 10.53 7.52
C PRO A 60 -7.00 10.12 8.28
N GLY A 61 -7.26 10.77 9.42
CA GLY A 61 -8.43 10.44 10.26
C GLY A 61 -9.78 10.54 9.53
N GLU A 62 -9.88 11.34 8.47
CA GLU A 62 -11.09 11.55 7.66
C GLU A 62 -11.46 10.35 6.76
N GLY A 63 -10.66 9.28 6.76
CA GLY A 63 -10.95 8.01 6.10
C GLY A 63 -10.38 6.79 6.81
N ALA A 64 -9.99 6.95 8.07
CA ALA A 64 -9.56 5.88 8.95
C ALA A 64 -10.76 5.32 9.73
N ALA A 65 -10.81 4.00 9.87
CA ALA A 65 -11.57 3.37 10.92
C ALA A 65 -11.01 3.75 12.29
N LEU A 66 -11.83 3.64 13.33
CA LEU A 66 -11.45 4.03 14.69
C LEU A 66 -10.22 3.24 15.16
N GLY A 67 -9.09 3.93 15.40
CA GLY A 67 -7.85 3.31 15.87
C GLY A 67 -6.89 2.87 14.76
N GLU A 68 -7.26 3.03 13.48
CA GLU A 68 -6.35 2.80 12.34
C GLU A 68 -5.65 4.09 11.87
N GLU A 69 -5.95 5.26 12.45
CA GLU A 69 -5.36 6.52 12.02
C GLU A 69 -3.83 6.56 12.23
N GLY A 70 -3.14 7.19 11.27
CA GLY A 70 -1.69 7.37 11.31
C GLY A 70 -0.92 6.38 10.43
N PRO A 71 0.34 6.06 10.79
CA PRO A 71 1.22 5.28 9.94
C PRO A 71 0.90 3.78 10.01
N LEU A 72 0.70 3.16 8.85
CA LEU A 72 0.57 1.72 8.71
C LEU A 72 1.80 1.14 8.02
N ILE A 73 2.24 -0.02 8.51
CA ILE A 73 3.33 -0.80 7.92
C ILE A 73 2.82 -2.23 7.71
N PHE A 74 2.79 -2.64 6.45
CA PHE A 74 2.49 -4.01 6.04
C PHE A 74 3.75 -4.66 5.52
N TYR A 75 3.92 -5.95 5.77
CA TYR A 75 4.99 -6.71 5.15
C TYR A 75 4.55 -8.11 4.76
N LYS A 76 5.17 -8.63 3.71
CA LYS A 76 5.04 -10.03 3.32
C LYS A 76 6.40 -10.54 2.85
N TYR A 77 6.80 -11.71 3.34
CA TYR A 77 7.94 -12.40 2.76
C TYR A 77 7.63 -12.76 1.31
N ILE A 78 8.58 -12.47 0.43
CA ILE A 78 8.47 -12.79 -0.99
C ILE A 78 9.42 -13.94 -1.28
N ASN A 79 8.91 -14.93 -2.01
CA ASN A 79 9.78 -15.92 -2.63
C ASN A 79 10.35 -15.28 -3.88
N GLU A 80 11.61 -15.54 -4.19
CA GLU A 80 12.12 -15.18 -5.51
C GLU A 80 11.28 -15.94 -6.55
N CYS A 81 10.86 -15.23 -7.60
CA CYS A 81 10.29 -15.89 -8.77
C CYS A 81 11.42 -16.74 -9.34
N GLN A 82 11.37 -18.06 -9.16
CA GLN A 82 12.37 -18.96 -9.73
C GLN A 82 12.28 -18.80 -11.25
N SER A 83 13.29 -18.16 -11.85
CA SER A 83 13.46 -18.13 -13.29
C SER A 83 13.77 -19.56 -13.71
N GLY A 84 12.75 -20.28 -14.20
CA GLY A 84 12.93 -21.57 -14.81
C GLY A 84 13.82 -21.42 -16.05
N ILE A 85 15.02 -21.97 -15.96
CA ILE A 85 15.82 -22.40 -17.11
C ILE A 85 15.78 -23.92 -17.11
#